data_AF-A0A8H3J4B4-F1
#
_entry.id   AF-A0A8H3J4B4-F1
#
_cell.length_a   1.000
_cell.length_b   1.000
_cell.length_c   1.000
_cell.angle_alpha   90.00
_cell.angle_beta   90.00
_cell.angle_gamma   90.00
#
_symmetry.space_group_name_H-M   'P 1'
#
loop_
_entity.id
_entity.type
_entity.pdbx_description
1 polymer ?
#
loop_
_entity_poly.entity_id
_entity_poly.type
_entity_poly.pdbx_seq_one_letter_code
_entity_poly.pdbx_strand_id
1 'polypeptide(L)'
;MTLFNLIMNEKESAYHRLTSIETIFIKAHVMMFCNRFINQFESAVLQLKNDGFDNHIGRVTSKFKEQGVFVMNANISAMFEYGAAKQDGLSSFKFRAVYEEVEQRKRNEDKLSS
;
A
#
# COMPACT_ATOMS: atom_id res chain seq x y z
N MET A 1 7.27 -4.81 -17.73
CA MET A 1 8.24 -4.61 -16.63
C MET A 1 7.49 -4.28 -15.35
N THR A 2 7.58 -5.11 -14.31
CA THR A 2 6.85 -4.86 -13.05
C THR A 2 7.53 -3.74 -12.25
N LEU A 3 6.80 -3.01 -11.39
CA LEU A 3 7.38 -2.00 -10.50
C LEU A 3 8.48 -2.61 -9.60
N PHE A 4 8.29 -3.87 -9.22
CA PHE A 4 9.24 -4.63 -8.39
C PHE A 4 10.38 -5.25 -9.18
N ASN A 5 10.29 -5.41 -10.51
CA ASN A 5 11.40 -5.94 -11.33
C ASN A 5 12.65 -5.06 -11.24
N LEU A 6 12.47 -3.75 -11.05
CA LEU A 6 13.56 -2.79 -10.82
C LEU A 6 14.35 -3.08 -9.52
N ILE A 7 13.74 -3.77 -8.56
CA ILE A 7 14.35 -4.15 -7.28
C ILE A 7 14.77 -5.63 -7.31
N MET A 8 13.97 -6.47 -7.97
CA MET A 8 14.05 -7.93 -7.86
C MET A 8 15.02 -8.57 -8.85
N ASN A 9 15.34 -7.95 -10.01
CA ASN A 9 16.00 -8.73 -11.06
C ASN A 9 17.10 -8.10 -11.92
N GLU A 10 17.46 -6.81 -11.87
CA GLU A 10 18.57 -6.33 -12.73
C GLU A 10 19.43 -5.22 -12.14
N LYS A 11 20.75 -5.46 -12.16
CA LYS A 11 21.92 -4.56 -12.07
C LYS A 11 21.65 -3.16 -11.52
N GLU A 12 22.34 -2.78 -10.43
CA GLU A 12 22.41 -1.44 -9.79
C GLU A 12 22.06 -0.22 -10.67
N SER A 13 22.52 -0.21 -11.93
CA SER A 13 22.10 0.72 -12.99
C SER A 13 20.59 0.96 -13.16
N ALA A 14 19.72 0.01 -12.78
CA ALA A 14 18.27 0.12 -12.91
C ALA A 14 17.66 1.03 -11.84
N TYR A 15 18.30 1.19 -10.68
CA TYR A 15 17.84 2.12 -9.63
C TYR A 15 17.87 3.57 -10.08
N HIS A 16 18.78 3.95 -10.99
CA HIS A 16 18.83 5.30 -11.59
C HIS A 16 17.60 5.64 -12.45
N ARG A 17 16.78 4.65 -12.83
CA ARG A 17 15.57 4.84 -13.62
C ARG A 17 14.31 4.99 -12.77
N LEU A 18 14.41 4.82 -11.44
CA LEU A 18 13.31 5.08 -10.53
C LEU A 18 13.14 6.59 -10.36
N THR A 19 11.91 7.05 -10.52
CA THR A 19 11.54 8.39 -10.09
C THR A 19 11.62 8.51 -8.56
N SER A 20 11.71 9.75 -8.06
CA SER A 20 11.68 10.01 -6.61
C SER A 20 10.45 9.36 -5.96
N ILE A 21 9.29 9.46 -6.63
CA ILE A 21 8.01 8.93 -6.15
C ILE A 21 8.00 7.40 -6.10
N GLU A 22 8.46 6.71 -7.15
CA GLU A 22 8.59 5.25 -7.14
C GLU A 22 9.53 4.79 -6.02
N THR A 23 10.63 5.52 -5.80
CA THR A 23 11.59 5.22 -4.73
C THR A 23 10.96 5.35 -3.34
N ILE A 24 10.21 6.43 -3.09
CA ILE A 24 9.55 6.65 -1.79
C ILE A 24 8.45 5.60 -1.57
N PHE A 25 7.67 5.27 -2.62
CA PHE A 25 6.65 4.22 -2.58
C PHE A 25 7.24 2.87 -2.19
N ILE A 26 8.31 2.47 -2.86
CA ILE A 26 9.02 1.22 -2.57
C ILE A 26 9.54 1.21 -1.13
N LYS A 27 10.18 2.31 -0.68
CA LYS A 27 10.70 2.42 0.69
C LYS A 27 9.60 2.27 1.74
N ALA A 28 8.46 2.91 1.56
CA ALA A 28 7.32 2.81 2.48
C ALA A 28 6.84 1.36 2.62
N HIS A 29 6.75 0.63 1.50
CA HIS A 29 6.35 -0.78 1.48
C HIS A 29 7.41 -1.70 2.11
N VAL A 30 8.71 -1.45 1.88
CA VAL A 30 9.80 -2.19 2.54
C VAL A 30 9.80 -1.97 4.05
N MET A 31 9.56 -0.73 4.52
CA MET A 31 9.45 -0.43 5.96
C MET A 31 8.33 -1.24 6.62
N MET A 32 7.16 -1.32 5.98
CA MET A 32 6.05 -2.14 6.45
C MET A 32 6.36 -3.63 6.39
N PHE A 33 6.87 -4.13 5.26
CA PHE A 33 7.19 -5.54 5.06
C PHE A 33 8.23 -6.04 6.06
N CYS A 34 9.32 -5.29 6.24
CA CYS A 34 10.37 -5.66 7.18
C CYS A 34 10.04 -5.32 8.64
N ASN A 35 8.93 -4.61 8.90
CA ASN A 35 8.57 -4.07 10.21
C ASN A 35 9.72 -3.30 10.87
N ARG A 36 10.45 -2.50 10.07
CA ARG A 36 11.62 -1.71 10.49
C ARG A 36 11.41 -0.25 10.11
N PHE A 37 11.97 0.65 10.92
CA PHE A 37 11.89 2.09 10.68
C PHE A 37 10.45 2.60 10.51
N ILE A 38 9.49 2.00 11.20
CA ILE A 38 8.06 2.36 11.13
C ILE A 38 7.83 3.83 11.55
N ASN A 39 8.68 4.37 12.41
CA ASN A 39 8.69 5.80 12.76
C ASN A 39 8.95 6.73 11.56
N GLN A 40 9.54 6.22 10.47
CA GLN A 40 9.77 6.98 9.23
C GLN A 40 8.67 6.76 8.18
N PHE A 41 7.80 5.77 8.38
CA PHE A 41 6.74 5.44 7.43
C PHE A 41 5.77 6.60 7.21
N GLU A 42 5.34 7.27 8.30
CA GLU A 42 4.43 8.40 8.21
C GLU A 42 5.04 9.56 7.41
N SER A 43 6.33 9.84 7.59
CA SER A 43 7.06 10.83 6.80
C SER A 43 7.12 10.45 5.32
N ALA A 44 7.35 9.17 4.99
CA ALA A 44 7.37 8.69 3.62
C ALA A 44 5.99 8.81 2.94
N VAL A 45 4.90 8.51 3.67
CA VAL A 45 3.53 8.69 3.18
C VAL A 45 3.20 10.16 2.96
N LEU A 46 3.63 11.04 3.88
CA LEU A 46 3.43 12.47 3.74
C LEU A 46 4.18 13.04 2.51
N GLN A 47 5.41 12.57 2.27
CA GLN A 47 6.17 12.93 1.07
C GLN A 47 5.45 12.45 -0.20
N LEU A 48 4.92 11.22 -0.24
CA LEU A 48 4.13 10.75 -1.39
C LEU A 48 2.92 11.65 -1.68
N LYS A 49 2.18 12.04 -0.63
CA LYS A 49 1.03 12.93 -0.78
C LYS A 49 1.44 14.31 -1.29
N ASN A 50 2.49 14.90 -0.71
CA ASN A 50 2.92 16.26 -1.00
C ASN A 50 3.64 16.39 -2.34
N ASP A 51 4.43 15.40 -2.72
CA ASP A 51 5.24 15.41 -3.95
C ASP A 51 4.40 15.07 -5.20
N GLY A 52 3.07 15.05 -5.07
CA GLY A 52 2.14 14.97 -6.18
C GLY A 52 2.08 13.57 -6.78
N PHE A 53 1.82 12.55 -5.95
CA PHE A 53 1.52 11.18 -6.41
C PHE A 53 0.44 11.19 -7.51
N ASP A 54 -0.60 12.01 -7.35
CA ASP A 54 -1.66 12.17 -8.36
C ASP A 54 -1.14 12.75 -9.68
N ASN A 55 -0.25 13.74 -9.60
CA ASN A 55 0.42 14.32 -10.78
C ASN A 55 1.38 13.34 -11.45
N HIS A 56 1.98 12.43 -10.68
CA HIS A 56 2.81 11.36 -11.21
C HIS A 56 1.96 10.33 -11.94
N ILE A 57 0.88 9.84 -11.30
CA ILE A 57 -0.08 8.91 -11.91
C ILE A 57 -0.64 9.49 -13.22
N GLY A 58 -1.09 10.75 -13.21
CA GLY A 58 -1.64 11.41 -14.40
C GLY A 58 -0.63 11.56 -15.55
N ARG A 59 0.66 11.70 -15.24
CA ARG A 59 1.73 11.75 -16.27
C ARG A 59 2.12 10.37 -16.78
N VAL A 60 2.15 9.37 -15.92
CA VAL A 60 2.56 8.01 -16.28
C VAL A 60 1.40 7.11 -16.70
N THR A 61 0.18 7.64 -16.87
CA THR A 61 -1.09 6.92 -17.06
C THR A 61 -1.01 5.63 -17.90
N SER A 62 -0.34 5.60 -19.06
CA SER A 62 -0.20 4.35 -19.85
C SER A 62 0.71 3.32 -19.17
N LYS A 63 1.87 3.75 -18.66
CA LYS A 63 2.82 2.93 -17.91
C LYS A 63 2.28 2.52 -16.53
N PHE A 64 1.53 3.41 -15.88
CA PHE A 64 0.84 3.13 -14.64
C PHE A 64 -0.33 2.16 -14.85
N LYS A 65 -0.95 2.13 -16.03
CA LYS A 65 -1.95 1.09 -16.37
C LYS A 65 -1.31 -0.29 -16.47
N GLU A 66 -0.08 -0.38 -17.00
CA GLU A 66 0.70 -1.62 -17.03
C GLU A 66 1.27 -2.02 -15.65
N GLN A 67 1.64 -1.03 -14.83
CA GLN A 67 2.25 -1.25 -13.51
C GLN A 67 1.25 -1.23 -12.35
N GLY A 68 0.02 -0.79 -12.60
CA GLY A 68 -1.00 -0.50 -11.59
C GLY A 68 -1.47 -1.73 -10.85
N VAL A 69 -1.45 -2.90 -11.50
CA VAL A 69 -1.72 -4.18 -10.83
C VAL A 69 -0.70 -4.49 -9.74
N PHE A 70 0.57 -4.11 -9.92
CA PHE A 70 1.61 -4.32 -8.91
C PHE A 70 1.50 -3.33 -7.77
N VAL A 71 1.20 -2.06 -8.06
CA VAL A 71 0.91 -1.03 -7.04
C VAL A 71 -0.30 -1.46 -6.21
N MET A 72 -1.37 -1.90 -6.87
CA MET A 72 -2.57 -2.40 -6.21
C MET A 72 -2.25 -3.61 -5.32
N ASN A 73 -1.54 -4.62 -5.84
CA ASN A 73 -1.15 -5.80 -5.06
C ASN A 73 -0.28 -5.43 -3.86
N ALA A 74 0.64 -4.47 -4.00
CA ALA A 74 1.47 -3.99 -2.90
C ALA A 74 0.63 -3.30 -1.82
N ASN A 75 -0.31 -2.44 -2.21
CA ASN A 75 -1.24 -1.77 -1.30
C ASN A 75 -2.13 -2.77 -0.57
N ILE A 76 -2.73 -3.71 -1.29
CA ILE A 76 -3.55 -4.79 -0.71
C ILE A 76 -2.70 -5.60 0.27
N SER A 77 -1.51 -6.03 -0.13
CA SER A 77 -0.61 -6.79 0.74
C SER A 77 -0.24 -6.00 1.99
N ALA A 78 0.05 -4.70 1.87
CA ALA A 78 0.35 -3.84 3.00
C ALA A 78 -0.85 -3.65 3.95
N MET A 79 -2.08 -3.60 3.41
CA MET A 79 -3.30 -3.62 4.23
C MET A 79 -3.39 -4.90 5.07
N PHE A 80 -2.87 -6.02 4.59
CA PHE A 80 -2.78 -7.26 5.37
C PHE A 80 -1.44 -7.44 6.10
N GLU A 81 -0.67 -6.36 6.29
CA GLU A 81 0.67 -6.40 6.90
C GLU A 81 1.59 -7.47 6.26
N TYR A 82 1.42 -7.68 4.96
CA TYR A 82 2.12 -8.70 4.18
C TYR A 82 1.95 -10.13 4.71
N GLY A 83 0.81 -10.44 5.31
CA GLY A 83 0.51 -11.75 5.86
C GLY A 83 1.23 -12.03 7.18
N ALA A 84 1.82 -11.02 7.82
CA ALA A 84 2.26 -11.13 9.20
C ALA A 84 1.02 -11.37 10.06
N ALA A 85 0.79 -12.63 10.47
CA ALA A 85 -0.23 -13.00 11.44
C ALA A 85 0.14 -12.45 12.83
N LYS A 86 -0.02 -11.14 13.01
CA LYS A 86 0.07 -10.51 14.33
C LYS A 86 -1.33 -10.55 14.93
N GLN A 87 -1.46 -11.22 16.08
CA GLN A 87 -2.69 -11.17 16.89
C GLN A 87 -3.13 -9.72 17.18
N ASP A 88 -2.16 -8.78 17.20
CA ASP A 88 -2.36 -7.36 17.52
C ASP A 88 -1.89 -6.42 16.39
N GLY A 89 -1.86 -6.91 15.13
CA GLY A 89 -1.49 -6.07 13.99
C GLY A 89 -2.45 -4.88 13.85
N LEU A 90 -1.90 -3.68 13.64
CA LEU A 90 -2.66 -2.43 13.47
C LEU A 90 -3.75 -2.55 12.39
N SER A 91 -3.50 -3.36 11.36
CA SER A 91 -4.45 -3.61 10.28
C SER A 91 -5.47 -4.69 10.62
N SER A 92 -5.08 -5.74 11.37
CA SER A 92 -6.05 -6.74 11.86
C SER A 92 -7.08 -6.08 12.78
N PHE A 93 -6.63 -5.15 13.62
CA PHE A 93 -7.49 -4.41 14.55
C PHE A 93 -8.45 -3.48 13.81
N LYS A 94 -7.95 -2.68 12.85
CA LYS A 94 -8.80 -1.75 12.08
C LYS A 94 -9.74 -2.48 11.13
N PHE A 95 -9.27 -3.52 10.44
CA PHE A 95 -10.11 -4.30 9.53
C PHE A 95 -11.20 -5.04 10.31
N ARG A 96 -10.86 -5.62 11.47
CA ARG A 96 -11.83 -6.25 12.36
C ARG A 96 -12.86 -5.27 12.89
N ALA A 97 -12.44 -4.09 13.32
CA ALA A 97 -13.37 -3.05 13.80
C ALA A 97 -14.37 -2.63 12.70
N VAL A 98 -13.89 -2.39 11.48
CA VAL A 98 -14.76 -2.05 10.34
C VAL A 98 -15.68 -3.21 9.96
N TYR A 99 -15.17 -4.44 9.94
CA TYR A 99 -15.96 -5.63 9.65
C TYR A 99 -17.08 -5.83 10.69
N GLU A 100 -16.76 -5.68 11.97
CA GLU A 100 -17.72 -5.77 13.07
C GLU A 100 -18.81 -4.69 12.95
N GLU A 101 -18.45 -3.45 12.61
CA GLU A 101 -19.40 -2.35 12.37
C GLU A 101 -20.37 -2.64 11.21
N VAL A 102 -19.84 -3.15 10.09
CA VAL A 102 -20.65 -3.51 8.91
C VAL A 102 -21.64 -4.65 9.24
N GLU A 103 -21.17 -5.67 9.97
CA GLU A 103 -22.02 -6.78 10.38
C GLU A 103 -23.09 -6.37 11.39
N GLN A 104 -22.80 -5.39 12.26
CA GLN A 104 -23.79 -4.81 13.16
C GLN A 104 -24.87 -4.02 12.41
N ARG A 105 -24.50 -3.28 11.37
CA ARG A 105 -25.46 -2.54 10.53
C ARG A 105 -26.44 -3.48 9.83
N LYS A 106 -25.94 -4.54 9.19
CA LYS A 106 -26.79 -5.57 8.57
C LYS A 106 -27.78 -6.19 9.55
N ARG A 107 -27.31 -6.60 10.74
CA ARG A 107 -28.18 -7.16 11.79
C ARG A 107 -29.25 -6.19 12.26
N ASN A 108 -28.99 -4.89 12.24
CA ASN A 108 -29.97 -3.88 12.64
C ASN A 108 -31.00 -3.64 11.53
N GLU A 109 -30.57 -3.62 10.26
CA GLU A 109 -31.45 -3.50 9.09
C GLU A 109 -32.40 -4.70 8.95
N ASP A 110 -31.92 -5.91 9.23
CA ASP A 110 -32.73 -7.14 9.22
C ASP A 110 -33.79 -7.13 10.34
N LYS A 111 -33.47 -6.55 11.51
CA LYS A 111 -34.41 -6.40 12.64
C LYS A 111 -35.46 -5.31 12.43
N LEU A 112 -35.16 -4.31 11.60
CA LEU A 112 -36.08 -3.22 11.23
C LEU A 112 -37.04 -3.63 10.12
N SER A 113 -36.72 -4.71 9.40
CA SER A 113 -37.50 -5.24 8.26
C SER A 113 -38.39 -6.44 8.63
N SER A 114 -38.38 -6.87 9.90
CA SER A 114 -39.20 -7.96 10.46
C SER A 114 -40.21 -7.42 11.45
#